data_AF-A0A0D2LSD6-F1
#
_entry.id   AF-A0A0D2LSD6-F1
#
_cell.length_a   1.000
_cell.length_b   1.000
_cell.length_c   1.000
_cell.angle_alpha   90.00
_cell.angle_beta   90.00
_cell.angle_gamma   90.00
#
_symmetry.space_group_name_H-M   'P 1'
#
loop_
_entity.id
_entity.type
_entity.pdbx_description
1 polymer ?
#
loop_
_entity_poly.entity_id
_entity_poly.type
_entity_poly.pdbx_seq_one_letter_code
_entity_poly.pdbx_strand_id
1 'polypeptide(L)'
;MTPATPSHATAPRPDKHSAPRRAAGRLLSAAVKPDWVVPLAAQIGTSSFFVPLGVVGQTLVPSFVRDLDATLPMALWNLQDFRGGTYSVVDGGGADTNGITPLLRRRTRAIIACVANAHPIGPGSDAQTFAARQYDVFPVGGYPRLYAAAAAAAASGGPALHLDWYTTLPNAYHAVAGGWNVTVLWIFNSRAAQWEAALPPGVAARLAQVSAGNGTSR
;
A
#
# COMPACT_ATOMS: atom_id res chain seq x y z
N MET A 1 -49.01 39.01 2.76
CA MET A 1 -48.11 39.26 1.61
C MET A 1 -46.90 38.37 1.78
N THR A 2 -46.80 37.30 0.99
CA THR A 2 -45.74 36.28 1.10
C THR A 2 -44.64 36.63 0.09
N PRO A 3 -43.35 36.68 0.47
CA PRO A 3 -42.29 37.04 -0.47
C PRO A 3 -42.07 35.91 -1.47
N ALA A 4 -42.01 36.26 -2.75
CA ALA A 4 -41.75 35.33 -3.84
C ALA A 4 -40.31 34.79 -3.75
N THR A 5 -40.17 33.48 -3.87
CA THR A 5 -38.88 32.78 -3.92
C THR A 5 -38.18 33.04 -5.26
N PRO A 6 -36.88 33.40 -5.28
CA PRO A 6 -36.17 33.64 -6.54
C PRO A 6 -35.96 32.32 -7.31
N SER A 7 -36.35 32.33 -8.58
CA SER A 7 -36.12 31.25 -9.53
C SER A 7 -34.65 31.24 -9.94
N HIS A 8 -33.89 30.24 -9.50
CA HIS A 8 -32.54 30.00 -9.99
C HIS A 8 -32.61 29.32 -11.36
N ALA A 9 -32.40 30.12 -12.42
CA ALA A 9 -32.16 29.60 -13.76
C ALA A 9 -30.94 28.67 -13.74
N THR A 10 -31.15 27.39 -14.07
CA THR A 10 -30.09 26.40 -14.12
C THR A 10 -29.25 26.63 -15.36
N ALA A 11 -27.97 26.94 -15.20
CA ALA A 11 -27.05 27.05 -16.33
C ALA A 11 -27.02 25.71 -17.10
N PRO A 12 -27.01 25.74 -18.45
CA PRO A 12 -27.04 24.53 -19.25
C PRO A 12 -25.82 23.65 -18.90
N ARG A 13 -26.12 22.37 -18.67
CA ARG A 13 -25.11 21.34 -18.37
C ARG A 13 -24.20 21.21 -19.60
N PRO A 14 -22.86 21.31 -19.47
CA PRO A 14 -21.97 21.15 -20.59
C PRO A 14 -22.13 19.75 -21.21
N ASP A 15 -22.21 19.73 -22.53
CA ASP A 15 -22.43 18.52 -23.32
C ASP A 15 -21.26 17.54 -23.14
N LYS A 16 -21.53 16.41 -22.47
CA LYS A 16 -20.54 15.37 -22.15
C LYS A 16 -19.98 14.66 -23.38
N HIS A 17 -20.55 14.90 -24.57
CA HIS A 17 -20.13 14.29 -25.82
C HIS A 17 -19.39 15.23 -26.76
N SER A 18 -19.15 16.48 -26.35
CA SER A 18 -18.28 17.37 -27.10
C SER A 18 -16.83 16.96 -26.90
N ALA A 19 -16.27 16.23 -27.87
CA ALA A 19 -14.85 15.93 -27.92
C ALA A 19 -14.08 17.26 -27.85
N PRO A 20 -13.07 17.40 -26.98
CA PRO A 20 -12.30 18.64 -26.89
C PRO A 20 -11.72 18.92 -28.28
N ARG A 21 -12.08 20.07 -28.86
CA ARG A 21 -11.40 20.59 -30.05
C ARG A 21 -9.93 20.67 -29.68
N ARG A 22 -9.12 19.75 -30.21
CA ARG A 22 -7.66 19.84 -30.15
C ARG A 22 -7.30 21.15 -30.84
N ALA A 23 -7.03 22.19 -30.05
CA ALA A 23 -6.20 23.29 -30.53
C ALA A 23 -4.96 22.64 -31.15
N ALA A 24 -4.57 23.07 -32.35
CA ALA A 24 -3.37 22.59 -33.03
C ALA A 24 -2.19 22.83 -32.10
N GLY A 25 -1.90 21.84 -31.25
CA GLY A 25 -0.96 21.93 -30.17
C GLY A 25 0.41 22.01 -30.79
N ARG A 26 1.04 23.19 -30.71
CA ARG A 26 2.46 23.33 -30.99
C ARG A 26 3.17 22.30 -30.13
N LEU A 27 3.80 21.31 -30.76
CA LEU A 27 4.65 20.33 -30.08
C LEU A 27 5.72 21.11 -29.33
N LEU A 28 5.58 21.18 -28.00
CA LEU A 28 6.63 21.68 -27.13
C LEU A 28 7.66 20.56 -27.01
N SER A 29 8.71 20.63 -27.82
CA SER A 29 9.88 19.78 -27.64
C SER A 29 10.87 20.49 -26.73
N ALA A 30 11.21 19.88 -25.61
CA ALA A 30 12.38 20.25 -24.81
C ALA A 30 13.49 19.22 -25.07
N ALA A 31 14.66 19.67 -25.49
CA ALA A 31 15.84 18.83 -25.53
C ALA A 31 16.34 18.64 -24.10
N VAL A 32 16.03 17.50 -23.48
CA VAL A 32 16.53 17.15 -22.15
C VAL A 32 17.84 16.40 -22.33
N LYS A 33 18.93 16.96 -21.81
CA LYS A 33 20.19 16.22 -21.64
C LYS A 33 20.28 15.81 -20.17
N PRO A 34 19.82 14.60 -19.81
CA PRO A 34 19.95 14.16 -18.43
C PRO A 34 21.45 13.99 -18.14
N ASP A 35 21.96 14.74 -17.17
CA ASP A 35 23.33 14.53 -16.65
C ASP A 35 23.43 13.20 -15.87
N TRP A 36 22.30 12.53 -15.64
CA TRP A 36 22.18 11.33 -14.82
C TRP A 36 21.20 10.34 -15.47
N VAL A 37 21.71 9.17 -15.89
CA VAL A 37 20.88 8.03 -16.27
C VAL A 37 20.77 7.14 -15.04
N VAL A 38 19.59 7.07 -14.41
CA VAL A 38 19.32 6.03 -13.42
C VAL A 38 18.89 4.77 -14.20
N PRO A 39 19.71 3.72 -14.26
CA PRO A 39 19.29 2.49 -14.93
C PRO A 39 18.07 1.95 -14.20
N LEU A 40 17.01 1.62 -14.94
CA LEU A 40 15.76 1.04 -14.43
C LEU A 40 16.00 -0.17 -13.50
N ALA A 41 17.13 -0.86 -13.71
CA ALA A 41 17.60 -1.97 -12.86
C ALA A 41 17.89 -1.57 -11.40
N ALA A 42 18.26 -0.32 -11.10
CA ALA A 42 18.49 0.16 -9.74
C ALA A 42 17.18 0.43 -8.96
N GLN A 43 16.03 0.46 -9.65
CA GLN A 43 14.71 0.63 -9.04
C GLN A 43 14.06 -0.70 -8.63
N ILE A 44 14.61 -1.83 -9.09
CA ILE A 44 14.08 -3.15 -8.77
C ILE A 44 14.83 -3.70 -7.55
N GLY A 45 14.20 -3.60 -6.37
CA GLY A 45 14.53 -4.47 -5.24
C GLY A 45 15.28 -3.87 -4.05
N THR A 46 14.88 -2.70 -3.55
CA THR A 46 15.23 -2.32 -2.16
C THR A 46 14.73 -3.37 -1.15
N SER A 47 13.54 -3.94 -1.38
CA SER A 47 13.01 -5.07 -0.59
C SER A 47 13.87 -6.33 -0.69
N SER A 48 14.48 -6.59 -1.86
CA SER A 48 15.32 -7.76 -2.11
C SER A 48 16.74 -7.59 -1.57
N PHE A 49 17.19 -6.36 -1.32
CA PHE A 49 18.48 -6.05 -0.70
C PHE A 49 18.45 -6.26 0.82
N PHE A 50 17.29 -6.08 1.45
CA PHE A 50 17.08 -6.36 2.87
C PHE A 50 17.17 -7.84 3.23
N VAL A 51 16.71 -8.73 2.35
CA VAL A 51 16.74 -10.18 2.59
C VAL A 51 18.19 -10.69 2.75
N PRO A 52 19.15 -10.38 1.86
CA PRO A 52 20.57 -10.65 2.06
C PRO A 52 21.13 -10.04 3.34
N LEU A 53 20.82 -8.78 3.68
CA LEU A 53 21.31 -8.16 4.92
C LEU A 53 20.76 -8.87 6.18
N GLY A 54 19.53 -9.39 6.13
CA GLY A 54 18.96 -10.20 7.20
C GLY A 54 19.53 -11.62 7.28
N VAL A 55 20.00 -12.16 6.15
CA VAL A 55 20.59 -13.50 6.03
C VAL A 55 22.09 -13.49 6.39
N VAL A 56 22.79 -12.38 6.14
CA VAL A 56 24.19 -12.15 6.55
C VAL A 56 24.21 -11.66 8.00
N GLY A 57 23.85 -12.54 8.94
CA GLY A 57 24.14 -12.42 10.38
C GLY A 57 23.64 -11.14 11.07
N GLN A 58 22.51 -11.26 11.79
CA GLN A 58 21.92 -10.21 12.63
C GLN A 58 22.84 -9.61 13.72
N THR A 59 24.05 -10.15 13.90
CA THR A 59 25.05 -9.72 14.89
C THR A 59 25.88 -8.50 14.49
N LEU A 60 25.92 -8.12 13.21
CA LEU A 60 26.83 -7.06 12.73
C LEU A 60 26.18 -5.70 12.48
N VAL A 61 24.85 -5.62 12.49
CA VAL A 61 24.12 -4.37 12.23
C VAL A 61 23.18 -4.10 13.39
N PRO A 62 23.52 -3.13 14.29
CA PRO A 62 22.63 -2.71 15.37
C PRO A 62 21.23 -2.38 14.86
N SER A 63 20.19 -2.71 15.61
CA SER A 63 18.78 -2.52 15.20
C SER A 63 18.47 -1.07 14.76
N PHE A 64 19.06 -0.07 15.42
CA PHE A 64 18.87 1.33 15.05
C PHE A 64 19.47 1.69 13.67
N VAL A 65 20.54 1.00 13.25
CA VAL A 65 21.11 1.15 11.89
C VAL A 65 20.17 0.56 10.86
N ARG A 66 19.44 -0.51 11.20
CA ARG A 66 18.41 -1.09 10.31
C ARG A 66 17.21 -0.14 10.12
N ASP A 67 16.84 0.57 11.18
CA ASP A 67 15.76 1.56 11.16
C ASP A 67 16.16 2.88 10.47
N LEU A 68 17.47 3.18 10.39
CA LEU A 68 18.03 4.37 9.72
C LEU A 68 18.49 4.09 8.26
N ASP A 69 19.14 2.96 8.00
CA ASP A 69 19.71 2.55 6.71
C ASP A 69 18.71 1.83 5.81
N ALA A 70 17.45 1.70 6.24
CA ALA A 70 16.39 1.49 5.27
C ALA A 70 16.42 2.56 4.18
N THR A 71 17.01 3.73 4.46
CA THR A 71 17.25 4.79 3.48
C THR A 71 18.55 4.60 2.69
N LEU A 72 18.45 4.33 1.39
CA LEU A 72 19.58 4.51 0.47
C LEU A 72 19.53 5.94 -0.09
N PRO A 73 20.59 6.76 0.05
CA PRO A 73 20.64 8.03 -0.65
C PRO A 73 20.76 7.74 -2.16
N MET A 74 19.73 8.13 -2.91
CA MET A 74 19.73 8.03 -4.36
C MET A 74 19.67 9.43 -4.97
N ALA A 75 20.52 9.67 -5.98
CA ALA A 75 20.36 10.81 -6.86
C ALA A 75 19.11 10.58 -7.72
N LEU A 76 18.01 11.29 -7.41
CA LEU A 76 16.75 11.19 -8.15
C LEU A 76 16.42 12.51 -8.82
N TRP A 77 15.66 12.39 -9.90
CA TRP A 77 15.03 13.51 -10.57
C TRP A 77 13.58 13.62 -10.11
N ASN A 78 13.21 14.75 -9.49
CA ASN A 78 11.85 14.98 -9.05
C ASN A 78 10.97 15.34 -10.26
N LEU A 79 9.97 14.50 -10.55
CA LEU A 79 9.06 14.68 -11.68
C LEU A 79 8.02 15.79 -11.47
N GLN A 80 7.89 16.32 -10.25
CA GLN A 80 6.96 17.41 -9.96
C GLN A 80 7.55 18.79 -10.26
N ASP A 81 8.82 19.01 -9.90
CA ASP A 81 9.48 20.32 -10.03
C ASP A 81 10.68 20.31 -11.00
N PHE A 82 11.00 19.16 -11.59
CA PHE A 82 12.10 18.97 -12.54
C PHE A 82 13.48 19.33 -11.97
N ARG A 83 13.69 19.10 -10.67
CA ARG A 83 15.00 19.28 -10.03
C ARG A 83 15.63 17.93 -9.71
N GLY A 84 16.94 17.84 -9.95
CA GLY A 84 17.77 16.74 -9.45
C GLY A 84 18.14 16.97 -7.99
N GLY A 85 18.24 15.90 -7.20
CA GLY A 85 18.68 15.95 -5.82
C GLY A 85 19.02 14.58 -5.26
N THR A 86 19.68 14.55 -4.11
CA THR A 86 19.89 13.31 -3.36
C THR A 86 18.73 13.12 -2.40
N TYR A 87 18.03 11.99 -2.51
CA TYR A 87 16.87 11.66 -1.70
C TYR A 87 17.10 10.32 -1.02
N SER A 88 16.72 10.24 0.25
CA SER A 88 16.62 8.98 0.97
C SER A 88 15.44 8.18 0.44
N VAL A 89 15.69 7.04 -0.20
CA VAL A 89 14.64 6.06 -0.56
C VAL A 89 14.64 4.90 0.41
N VAL A 90 13.45 4.53 0.87
CA VAL A 90 13.27 3.33 1.69
C VAL A 90 12.69 2.17 0.90
N ASP A 91 12.87 0.95 1.42
CA ASP A 91 12.04 -0.17 1.01
C ASP A 91 10.55 0.21 1.15
N GLY A 92 9.74 -0.17 0.15
CA GLY A 92 8.30 0.02 0.18
C GLY A 92 7.68 -0.56 1.45
N GLY A 93 8.21 -1.69 1.93
CA GLY A 93 7.83 -2.28 3.22
C GLY A 93 8.00 -1.34 4.42
N GLY A 94 9.02 -0.47 4.40
CA GLY A 94 9.36 0.51 5.44
C GLY A 94 8.86 1.94 5.21
N ALA A 95 8.13 2.21 4.10
CA ALA A 95 7.42 3.47 3.87
C ALA A 95 5.90 3.32 3.78
N ASP A 96 5.42 2.20 3.26
CA ASP A 96 4.01 1.91 3.02
C ASP A 96 3.86 0.42 2.68
N THR A 97 3.78 -0.42 3.71
CA THR A 97 3.78 -1.88 3.56
C THR A 97 2.66 -2.39 2.64
N ASN A 98 1.57 -1.64 2.48
CA ASN A 98 0.40 -2.05 1.70
C ASN A 98 0.19 -1.22 0.42
N GLY A 99 1.05 -0.23 0.13
CA GLY A 99 0.90 0.67 -1.01
C GLY A 99 -0.36 1.54 -0.97
N ILE A 100 -0.97 1.73 0.21
CA ILE A 100 -2.25 2.43 0.36
C ILE A 100 -2.10 3.95 0.30
N THR A 101 -1.00 4.47 0.82
CA THR A 101 -0.73 5.90 0.92
C THR A 101 -0.80 6.64 -0.43
N PRO A 102 -0.12 6.22 -1.51
CA PRO A 102 -0.21 6.92 -2.79
C PRO A 102 -1.62 6.88 -3.40
N LEU A 103 -2.44 5.87 -3.06
CA LEU A 103 -3.85 5.83 -3.46
C LEU A 103 -4.70 6.83 -2.67
N LEU A 104 -4.43 6.97 -1.36
CA LEU A 104 -5.08 7.96 -0.50
C LEU A 104 -4.74 9.39 -0.90
N ARG A 105 -3.48 9.68 -1.28
CA ARG A 105 -3.07 10.98 -1.84
C ARG A 105 -3.92 11.39 -3.04
N ARG A 106 -4.27 10.41 -3.88
CA ARG A 106 -5.10 10.57 -5.09
C ARG A 106 -6.60 10.54 -4.81
N ARG A 107 -7.01 10.46 -3.54
CA ARG A 107 -8.42 10.34 -3.11
C ARG A 107 -9.16 9.17 -3.79
N THR A 108 -8.44 8.05 -3.97
CA THR A 108 -9.01 6.82 -4.54
C THR A 108 -10.10 6.29 -3.62
N ARG A 109 -11.33 6.11 -4.12
CA ARG A 109 -12.50 5.78 -3.29
C ARG A 109 -12.60 4.31 -2.89
N ALA A 110 -11.97 3.41 -3.64
CA ALA A 110 -11.99 1.98 -3.41
C ALA A 110 -10.57 1.42 -3.58
N ILE A 111 -10.11 0.67 -2.58
CA ILE A 111 -8.75 0.12 -2.52
C ILE A 111 -8.83 -1.36 -2.20
N ILE A 112 -8.02 -2.16 -2.89
CA ILE A 112 -7.74 -3.54 -2.51
C ILE A 112 -6.32 -3.56 -1.93
N ALA A 113 -6.19 -3.87 -0.65
CA ALA A 113 -4.94 -3.87 0.08
C ALA A 113 -4.55 -5.31 0.45
N CYS A 114 -3.46 -5.80 -0.14
CA CYS A 114 -2.93 -7.13 0.14
C CYS A 114 -1.91 -7.06 1.28
N VAL A 115 -2.22 -7.68 2.41
CA VAL A 115 -1.41 -7.67 3.62
C VAL A 115 -0.54 -8.93 3.66
N ALA A 116 0.75 -8.78 3.41
CA ALA A 116 1.73 -9.84 3.53
C ALA A 116 2.24 -9.92 4.99
N ASN A 117 1.55 -10.69 5.82
CA ASN A 117 1.98 -10.91 7.20
C ASN A 117 2.96 -12.08 7.29
N ALA A 118 4.13 -11.86 7.90
CA ALA A 118 5.07 -12.93 8.24
C ALA A 118 4.54 -13.84 9.35
N HIS A 119 3.64 -13.32 10.19
CA HIS A 119 3.02 -14.05 11.29
C HIS A 119 1.53 -14.27 11.04
N PRO A 120 0.97 -15.43 11.43
CA PRO A 120 -0.47 -15.63 11.39
C PRO A 120 -1.20 -14.53 12.16
N ILE A 121 -2.35 -14.11 11.66
CA ILE A 121 -3.27 -13.27 12.44
C ILE A 121 -3.72 -14.09 13.64
N GLY A 122 -3.29 -13.69 14.84
CA GLY A 122 -3.53 -14.46 16.04
C GLY A 122 -3.19 -13.68 17.32
N PRO A 123 -3.29 -14.34 18.49
CA PRO A 123 -2.97 -13.72 19.78
C PRO A 123 -1.52 -13.20 19.77
N GLY A 124 -1.33 -11.89 19.91
CA GLY A 124 -0.02 -11.22 19.83
C GLY A 124 0.19 -10.34 18.60
N SER A 125 -0.70 -10.41 17.60
CA SER A 125 -0.82 -9.36 16.58
C SER A 125 -1.84 -8.34 17.05
N ASP A 126 -1.41 -7.27 17.72
CA ASP A 126 -2.35 -6.26 18.19
C ASP A 126 -2.66 -5.22 17.10
N ALA A 127 -3.91 -4.75 17.11
CA ALA A 127 -4.42 -3.78 16.14
C ALA A 127 -3.70 -2.42 16.22
N GLN A 128 -3.12 -2.09 17.37
CA GLN A 128 -2.43 -0.81 17.61
C GLN A 128 -1.08 -0.79 16.91
N THR A 129 -0.33 -1.88 17.00
CA THR A 129 0.95 -2.11 16.31
C THR A 129 0.75 -2.10 14.81
N PHE A 130 -0.32 -2.72 14.30
CA PHE A 130 -0.65 -2.65 12.88
C PHE A 130 -1.00 -1.22 12.46
N ALA A 131 -1.86 -0.52 13.22
CA ALA A 131 -2.23 0.86 12.94
C ALA A 131 -1.01 1.79 12.87
N ALA A 132 -0.09 1.66 13.83
CA ALA A 132 1.16 2.42 13.86
C ALA A 132 2.02 2.16 12.60
N ARG A 133 2.08 0.90 12.14
CA ARG A 133 2.77 0.52 10.90
C ARG A 133 2.06 0.98 9.62
N GLN A 134 0.80 1.41 9.71
CA GLN A 134 0.08 2.07 8.62
C GLN A 134 0.18 3.60 8.67
N TYR A 135 1.11 4.14 9.47
CA TYR A 135 1.39 5.58 9.56
C TYR A 135 0.14 6.42 9.90
N ASP A 136 -0.76 5.87 10.71
CA ASP A 136 -1.94 6.59 11.21
C ASP A 136 -2.80 7.24 10.12
N VAL A 137 -2.92 6.62 8.93
CA VAL A 137 -3.80 7.13 7.85
C VAL A 137 -5.28 6.82 8.07
N PHE A 138 -5.61 5.99 9.08
CA PHE A 138 -6.96 5.66 9.54
C PHE A 138 -7.05 5.67 11.07
N PRO A 139 -8.23 5.94 11.67
CA PRO A 139 -8.43 5.86 13.11
C PRO A 139 -8.12 4.47 13.65
N VAL A 140 -7.40 4.44 14.78
CA VAL A 140 -7.01 3.18 15.46
C VAL A 140 -8.23 2.29 15.75
N GLY A 141 -9.39 2.88 16.05
CA GLY A 141 -10.63 2.15 16.36
C GLY A 141 -11.19 1.26 15.23
N GLY A 142 -10.75 1.44 13.98
CA GLY A 142 -11.15 0.57 12.85
C GLY A 142 -10.39 -0.77 12.82
N TYR A 143 -9.16 -0.80 13.31
CA TYR A 143 -8.28 -1.96 13.19
C TYR A 143 -8.69 -3.16 14.07
N PRO A 144 -9.25 -2.98 15.29
CA PRO A 144 -9.78 -4.12 16.05
C PRO A 144 -10.85 -4.91 15.28
N ARG A 145 -11.75 -4.23 14.54
CA ARG A 145 -12.77 -4.90 13.72
C ARG A 145 -12.14 -5.66 12.55
N LEU A 146 -11.17 -5.04 11.88
CA LEU A 146 -10.39 -5.67 10.81
C LEU A 146 -9.75 -6.98 11.30
N TYR A 147 -9.04 -6.94 12.42
CA TYR A 147 -8.36 -8.11 12.99
C TYR A 147 -9.33 -9.19 13.46
N ALA A 148 -10.43 -8.81 14.12
CA ALA A 148 -11.46 -9.76 14.52
C ALA A 148 -12.08 -10.47 13.32
N ALA A 149 -12.40 -9.73 12.25
CA ALA A 149 -12.95 -10.30 11.02
C ALA A 149 -11.95 -11.22 10.32
N ALA A 150 -10.70 -10.81 10.19
CA ALA A 150 -9.66 -11.61 9.56
C ALA A 150 -9.34 -12.89 10.35
N ALA A 151 -9.31 -12.80 11.68
CA ALA A 151 -9.13 -13.97 12.56
C ALA A 151 -10.32 -14.94 12.45
N ALA A 152 -11.56 -14.44 12.45
CA ALA A 152 -12.75 -15.27 12.28
C ALA A 152 -12.76 -15.98 10.91
N ALA A 153 -12.40 -15.25 9.84
CA ALA A 153 -12.27 -15.80 8.50
C ALA A 153 -11.21 -16.91 8.42
N ALA A 154 -10.02 -16.67 9.00
CA ALA A 154 -8.97 -17.68 9.09
C ALA A 154 -9.42 -18.93 9.88
N ALA A 155 -10.10 -18.74 11.01
CA ALA A 155 -10.62 -19.85 11.83
C ALA A 155 -11.66 -20.71 11.08
N SER A 156 -12.46 -20.10 10.19
CA SER A 156 -13.41 -20.84 9.34
C SER A 156 -12.75 -21.63 8.18
N GLY A 157 -11.44 -21.48 7.99
CA GLY A 157 -10.70 -22.07 6.88
C GLY A 157 -10.90 -21.37 5.53
N GLY A 158 -11.64 -20.27 5.49
CA GLY A 158 -11.83 -19.44 4.29
C GLY A 158 -10.70 -18.43 4.07
N PRO A 159 -10.78 -17.60 3.00
CA PRO A 159 -9.85 -16.51 2.78
C PRO A 159 -10.02 -15.43 3.84
N ALA A 160 -8.92 -14.94 4.42
CA ALA A 160 -8.95 -13.86 5.41
C ALA A 160 -9.16 -12.50 4.74
N LEU A 161 -10.43 -12.13 4.57
CA LEU A 161 -10.87 -10.91 3.91
C LEU A 161 -11.63 -9.99 4.87
N HIS A 162 -11.49 -8.69 4.70
CA HIS A 162 -12.32 -7.70 5.39
C HIS A 162 -12.58 -6.49 4.50
N LEU A 163 -13.85 -6.23 4.22
CA LEU A 163 -14.31 -5.06 3.49
C LEU A 163 -14.99 -4.10 4.46
N ASP A 164 -14.46 -2.89 4.60
CA ASP A 164 -15.08 -1.84 5.43
C ASP A 164 -14.78 -0.44 4.86
N TRP A 165 -15.44 0.56 5.42
CA TRP A 165 -15.25 1.97 5.13
C TRP A 165 -14.41 2.62 6.24
N TYR A 166 -13.45 3.43 5.83
CA TYR A 166 -12.53 4.13 6.73
C TYR A 166 -12.59 5.62 6.45
N THR A 167 -12.70 6.42 7.50
CA THR A 167 -12.41 7.86 7.42
C THR A 167 -10.90 8.04 7.39
N THR A 168 -10.37 8.66 6.35
CA THR A 168 -8.93 8.95 6.28
C THR A 168 -8.55 10.01 7.30
N LEU A 169 -7.43 9.81 7.99
CA LEU A 169 -6.79 10.84 8.81
C LEU A 169 -5.81 11.68 7.96
N PRO A 170 -5.61 12.97 8.30
CA PRO A 170 -4.59 13.77 7.66
C PRO A 170 -3.20 13.26 8.06
N ASN A 171 -2.30 13.14 7.08
CA ASN A 171 -0.90 12.80 7.32
C ASN A 171 -0.02 13.63 6.37
N ALA A 172 0.65 14.65 6.93
CA ALA A 172 1.48 15.58 6.16
C ALA A 172 2.75 14.92 5.60
N TYR A 173 3.38 14.02 6.35
CA TYR A 173 4.56 13.26 5.91
C TYR A 173 4.27 12.48 4.62
N HIS A 174 3.05 11.97 4.52
CA HIS A 174 2.56 11.24 3.38
C HIS A 174 1.67 12.05 2.44
N ALA A 175 1.59 13.38 2.56
CA ALA A 175 0.74 14.23 1.73
C ALA A 175 -0.73 13.73 1.61
N VAL A 176 -1.26 13.08 2.65
CA VAL A 176 -2.65 12.63 2.72
C VAL A 176 -3.47 13.73 3.38
N ALA A 177 -4.44 14.29 2.66
CA ALA A 177 -5.25 15.41 3.16
C ALA A 177 -6.20 15.02 4.31
N GLY A 178 -6.60 13.75 4.42
CA GLY A 178 -7.58 13.31 5.42
C GLY A 178 -9.01 13.80 5.16
N GLY A 179 -9.93 13.41 6.04
CA GLY A 179 -11.29 13.95 6.11
C GLY A 179 -12.30 13.40 5.09
N TRP A 180 -12.02 12.29 4.41
CA TRP A 180 -12.94 11.66 3.47
C TRP A 180 -13.04 10.14 3.71
N ASN A 181 -14.13 9.54 3.23
CA ASN A 181 -14.35 8.10 3.38
C ASN A 181 -13.80 7.33 2.17
N VAL A 182 -13.10 6.23 2.45
CA VAL A 182 -12.58 5.25 1.49
C VAL A 182 -13.08 3.86 1.84
N THR A 183 -13.42 3.07 0.83
CA THR A 183 -13.69 1.65 1.01
C THR A 183 -12.40 0.86 0.81
N VAL A 184 -12.06 -0.02 1.74
CA VAL A 184 -10.87 -0.86 1.65
C VAL A 184 -11.25 -2.33 1.79
N LEU A 185 -10.91 -3.14 0.79
CA LEU A 185 -10.87 -4.59 0.89
C LEU A 185 -9.46 -5.00 1.34
N TRP A 186 -9.34 -5.42 2.58
CA TRP A 186 -8.13 -6.02 3.11
C TRP A 186 -8.12 -7.51 2.77
N ILE A 187 -7.01 -7.96 2.18
CA ILE A 187 -6.75 -9.35 1.83
C ILE A 187 -5.51 -9.78 2.58
N PHE A 188 -5.65 -10.60 3.61
CA PHE A 188 -4.50 -11.11 4.33
C PHE A 188 -3.97 -12.37 3.65
N ASN A 189 -2.66 -12.40 3.43
CA ASN A 189 -1.98 -13.58 2.93
C ASN A 189 -1.90 -14.63 4.05
N SER A 190 -2.93 -15.47 4.15
CA SER A 190 -3.01 -16.58 5.09
C SER A 190 -3.34 -17.88 4.39
N ARG A 191 -3.03 -19.01 5.02
CA ARG A 191 -3.51 -20.31 4.57
C ARG A 191 -5.04 -20.35 4.68
N ALA A 192 -5.69 -20.99 3.71
CA ALA A 192 -7.14 -21.19 3.69
C ALA A 192 -7.40 -22.70 3.61
N ALA A 193 -7.78 -23.31 4.73
CA ALA A 193 -7.97 -24.76 4.84
C ALA A 193 -8.97 -25.31 3.81
N GLN A 194 -10.00 -24.54 3.45
CA GLN A 194 -10.98 -24.93 2.42
C GLN A 194 -10.33 -25.04 1.03
N TRP A 195 -9.45 -24.10 0.68
CA TRP A 195 -8.69 -24.15 -0.57
C TRP A 195 -7.71 -25.34 -0.56
N GLU A 196 -7.03 -25.56 0.56
CA GLU A 196 -6.08 -26.68 0.70
C GLU A 196 -6.77 -28.05 0.62
N ALA A 197 -7.96 -28.18 1.21
CA ALA A 197 -8.77 -29.39 1.13
C ALA A 197 -9.27 -29.67 -0.30
N ALA A 198 -9.38 -28.64 -1.13
CA ALA A 198 -9.78 -28.76 -2.54
C ALA A 198 -8.60 -29.03 -3.50
N LEU A 199 -7.36 -29.12 -2.99
CA LEU A 199 -6.19 -29.36 -3.84
C LEU A 199 -6.18 -30.80 -4.39
N PRO A 200 -5.74 -31.01 -5.64
CA PRO A 200 -5.48 -32.35 -6.14
C PRO A 200 -4.48 -33.10 -5.24
N PRO A 201 -4.61 -34.43 -5.06
CA PRO A 201 -3.78 -35.20 -4.11
C PRO A 201 -2.27 -34.98 -4.25
N GLY A 202 -1.76 -34.91 -5.49
CA GLY A 202 -0.34 -34.65 -5.74
C GLY A 202 0.12 -33.25 -5.32
N VAL A 203 -0.75 -32.25 -5.41
CA VAL A 203 -0.46 -30.87 -4.98
C VAL A 203 -0.54 -30.76 -3.46
N ALA A 204 -1.56 -31.37 -2.84
CA ALA A 204 -1.70 -31.44 -1.39
C ALA A 204 -0.48 -32.11 -0.73
N ALA A 205 0.01 -33.22 -1.31
CA ALA A 205 1.21 -33.91 -0.83
C ALA A 205 2.46 -33.02 -0.90
N ARG A 206 2.66 -32.27 -1.99
CA ARG A 206 3.78 -31.32 -2.11
C ARG A 206 3.67 -30.17 -1.11
N LEU A 207 2.48 -29.62 -0.92
CA LEU A 207 2.24 -28.55 0.06
C LEU A 207 2.55 -29.03 1.49
N ALA A 208 2.17 -30.26 1.82
CA ALA A 208 2.50 -30.88 3.11
C ALA A 208 4.01 -31.06 3.30
N GLN A 209 4.74 -31.50 2.26
CA GLN A 209 6.21 -31.62 2.30
C GLN A 209 6.89 -30.27 2.56
N VAL A 210 6.50 -29.21 1.84
CA VAL A 210 7.05 -27.86 2.04
C VAL A 210 6.73 -27.34 3.45
N SER A 211 5.52 -27.60 3.94
CA SER A 211 5.11 -27.20 5.29
C SER A 211 5.94 -27.89 6.38
N ALA A 212 6.25 -29.17 6.19
CA ALA A 212 7.08 -29.94 7.12
C ALA A 212 8.56 -29.51 7.09
N GLY A 213 9.10 -29.20 5.90
CA GLY A 213 10.48 -28.74 5.73
C GLY A 213 10.76 -27.36 6.33
N ASN A 214 9.75 -26.49 6.41
CA ASN A 214 9.87 -25.15 6.99
C ASN A 214 9.74 -25.13 8.54
N GLY A 215 9.53 -26.29 9.18
CA GLY A 215 9.34 -26.41 10.62
C GLY A 215 10.62 -26.35 11.46
N THR A 216 11.81 -26.35 10.85
CA THR A 216 13.10 -26.42 11.56
C THR A 216 13.79 -25.06 11.78
N SER A 217 13.16 -23.95 11.39
CA SER A 217 13.78 -22.61 11.49
C SER A 217 12.78 -21.49 11.81
N ARG A 218 11.81 -21.75 12.70
CA ARG A 218 10.97 -20.70 13.30
C ARG A 218 11.29 -20.57 14.78
#